data_AF-A0A958W6B2-F1
#
_entry.id   AF-A0A958W6B2-F1
#
_cell.length_a   1.000
_cell.length_b   1.000
_cell.length_c   1.000
_cell.angle_alpha   90.00
_cell.angle_beta   90.00
_cell.angle_gamma   90.00
#
_symmetry.space_group_name_H-M   'P 1'
#
loop_
_entity.id
_entity.type
_entity.pdbx_description
1 polymer ?
#
loop_
_entity_poly.entity_id
_entity_poly.type
_entity_poly.pdbx_seq_one_letter_code
_entity_poly.pdbx_strand_id
1 'polypeptide(L)'
;MKYAKEVSFWVIVSALLILIFGKPYGGYINSFYFVTFLLPVILGTSYLFNAYLIPNFLLTKKYTKFGLYTLYTVIVSLNLQMLIVVTAFAVLANYKFAQMIPGATNISGLAITLYFIVLLKAFVLILKSSFSTEEKVQTLEEKQKNMAKGYLLVRADRKNVKILLEDILYIESLSDYVKIFISEKQTIITKEKISAIEQKLSSPFTRVHRSFIVNADKIDSFTSESVEINGSDIPVSRSYKSVLLSLKEQ
;
A
#
# COMPACT_ATOMS: atom_id res chain seq x y z
N MET A 1 49.95 -0.23 -3.14
CA MET A 1 49.94 -1.38 -4.08
C MET A 1 48.56 -1.70 -4.67
N LYS A 2 47.44 -1.60 -3.91
CA LYS A 2 46.09 -1.92 -4.39
C LYS A 2 45.63 -1.08 -5.60
N TYR A 3 45.79 0.25 -5.52
CA TYR A 3 45.42 1.17 -6.61
C TYR A 3 46.24 1.00 -7.90
N ALA A 4 47.52 0.61 -7.78
CA ALA A 4 48.38 0.40 -8.95
C ALA A 4 47.88 -0.74 -9.85
N LYS A 5 47.27 -1.77 -9.26
CA LYS A 5 46.68 -2.90 -10.01
C LYS A 5 45.40 -2.48 -10.74
N GLU A 6 44.55 -1.68 -10.12
CA GLU A 6 43.31 -1.17 -10.74
C GLU A 6 43.61 -0.20 -11.88
N VAL A 7 44.56 0.73 -11.69
CA VAL A 7 44.99 1.64 -12.76
C VAL A 7 45.60 0.86 -13.92
N SER A 8 46.48 -0.11 -13.64
CA SER A 8 47.07 -0.96 -14.68
C SER A 8 46.00 -1.73 -15.47
N PHE A 9 45.00 -2.28 -14.79
CA PHE A 9 43.86 -2.94 -15.43
C PHE A 9 43.12 -2.02 -16.40
N TRP A 10 42.75 -0.80 -15.96
CA TRP A 10 42.01 0.13 -16.81
C TRP A 10 42.83 0.72 -17.95
N VAL A 11 44.15 0.89 -17.78
CA VAL A 11 45.07 1.27 -18.86
C VAL A 11 45.12 0.17 -19.93
N ILE A 12 45.25 -1.10 -19.52
CA ILE A 12 45.25 -2.25 -20.44
C ILE A 12 43.91 -2.36 -21.17
N VAL A 13 42.79 -2.22 -20.45
CA VAL A 13 41.44 -2.24 -21.05
C VAL A 13 41.30 -1.11 -22.06
N SER A 14 41.74 0.12 -21.73
CA SER A 14 41.67 1.26 -22.65
C SER A 14 42.49 1.02 -23.92
N ALA A 15 43.73 0.52 -23.77
CA ALA A 15 44.59 0.19 -24.90
C ALA A 15 43.96 -0.90 -25.79
N LEU A 16 43.38 -1.93 -25.19
CA LEU A 16 42.69 -3.01 -25.91
C LEU A 16 41.45 -2.50 -26.65
N LEU A 17 40.65 -1.63 -26.02
CA LEU A 17 39.50 -1.00 -26.69
C LEU A 17 39.92 -0.11 -27.87
N ILE A 18 41.01 0.66 -27.72
CA ILE A 18 41.56 1.48 -28.81
C ILE A 18 42.01 0.61 -29.98
N LEU A 19 42.61 -0.56 -29.71
CA LEU A 19 42.99 -1.50 -30.76
C LEU A 19 41.76 -2.11 -31.46
N ILE A 20 40.72 -2.50 -30.71
CA ILE A 20 39.47 -3.04 -31.26
C ILE A 20 38.78 -2.02 -32.16
N PHE A 21 38.67 -0.77 -31.72
CA PHE A 21 37.99 0.29 -32.47
C PHE A 21 38.90 1.04 -33.46
N GLY A 22 40.22 0.80 -33.45
CA GLY A 22 41.22 1.53 -34.23
C GLY A 22 41.13 1.33 -35.74
N LYS A 23 41.20 0.06 -36.16
CA LYS A 23 41.27 -0.32 -37.57
C LYS A 23 39.95 -0.10 -38.36
N PRO A 24 38.76 -0.32 -37.79
CA PRO A 24 37.51 -0.22 -38.55
C PRO A 24 36.94 1.21 -38.67
N TYR A 25 37.35 2.16 -37.81
CA TYR A 25 36.62 3.43 -37.63
C TYR A 25 37.47 4.70 -37.87
N GLY A 26 38.41 4.64 -38.81
CA GLY A 26 39.13 5.84 -39.27
C GLY A 26 40.37 6.20 -38.47
N GLY A 27 41.04 5.21 -37.87
CA GLY A 27 42.39 5.33 -37.29
C GLY A 27 42.44 5.44 -35.77
N TYR A 28 43.59 5.07 -35.20
CA TYR A 28 43.78 4.95 -33.74
C TYR A 28 43.59 6.26 -32.97
N ILE A 29 43.82 7.42 -33.59
CA ILE A 29 43.60 8.73 -32.97
C ILE A 29 42.10 8.97 -32.69
N ASN A 30 41.22 8.67 -33.65
CA ASN A 30 39.78 8.84 -33.47
C ASN A 30 39.23 7.85 -32.43
N SER A 31 39.76 6.64 -32.44
CA SER A 31 39.40 5.60 -31.47
C SER A 31 39.88 5.94 -30.06
N PHE A 32 41.02 6.62 -29.92
CA PHE A 32 41.47 7.16 -28.64
C PHE A 32 40.46 8.16 -28.06
N TYR A 33 40.00 9.13 -28.85
CA TYR A 33 38.99 10.09 -28.40
C TYR A 33 37.67 9.41 -28.06
N PHE A 34 37.20 8.50 -28.90
CA PHE A 34 35.98 7.72 -28.65
C PHE A 34 36.04 6.93 -27.35
N VAL A 35 37.13 6.18 -27.12
CA VAL A 35 37.33 5.39 -25.90
C VAL A 35 37.41 6.31 -24.67
N THR A 36 38.04 7.48 -24.78
CA THR A 36 38.09 8.46 -23.70
C THR A 36 36.71 8.90 -23.25
N PHE A 37 35.79 9.17 -24.19
CA PHE A 37 34.40 9.50 -23.86
C PHE A 37 33.61 8.32 -23.29
N LEU A 38 33.94 7.09 -23.67
CA LEU A 38 33.26 5.86 -23.23
C LEU A 38 33.67 5.43 -21.81
N LEU A 39 34.91 5.71 -21.41
CA LEU A 39 35.51 5.25 -20.15
C LEU A 39 34.68 5.60 -18.89
N PRO A 40 34.16 6.81 -18.70
CA PRO A 40 33.36 7.14 -17.52
C PRO A 40 32.16 6.21 -17.30
N VAL A 41 31.50 5.78 -18.38
CA VAL A 41 30.34 4.87 -18.28
C VAL A 41 30.78 3.44 -17.99
N ILE A 42 31.86 2.96 -18.59
CA ILE A 42 32.40 1.62 -18.29
C ILE A 42 32.88 1.55 -16.83
N LEU A 43 33.55 2.60 -16.35
CA LEU A 43 34.01 2.70 -14.97
C LEU A 43 32.82 2.75 -14.00
N GLY A 44 31.85 3.62 -14.27
CA GLY A 44 30.66 3.77 -13.42
C GLY A 44 29.84 2.49 -13.33
N THR A 45 29.64 1.79 -14.45
CA THR A 45 28.91 0.52 -14.48
C THR A 45 29.65 -0.60 -13.79
N SER A 46 30.96 -0.74 -14.03
CA SER A 46 31.81 -1.72 -13.35
C SER A 46 31.82 -1.47 -11.84
N TYR A 47 31.93 -0.22 -11.41
CA TYR A 47 31.87 0.14 -10.00
C TYR A 47 30.51 -0.19 -9.38
N LEU A 48 29.42 0.27 -10.00
CA LEU A 48 28.07 -0.03 -9.52
C LEU A 48 27.85 -1.53 -9.40
N PHE A 49 28.20 -2.29 -10.44
CA PHE A 49 27.96 -3.73 -10.43
C PHE A 49 28.86 -4.46 -9.42
N ASN A 50 30.18 -4.27 -9.51
CA ASN A 50 31.15 -5.06 -8.75
C ASN A 50 31.32 -4.59 -7.30
N ALA A 51 31.32 -3.28 -7.06
CA ALA A 51 31.57 -2.72 -5.72
C ALA A 51 30.28 -2.48 -4.93
N TYR A 52 29.14 -2.31 -5.60
CA TYR A 52 27.86 -2.04 -4.93
C TYR A 52 26.86 -3.20 -5.05
N LEU A 53 26.52 -3.66 -6.25
CA LEU A 53 25.45 -4.65 -6.42
C LEU A 53 25.83 -6.04 -5.89
N ILE A 54 27.01 -6.55 -6.24
CA ILE A 54 27.46 -7.88 -5.83
C ILE A 54 27.54 -7.98 -4.29
N PRO A 55 28.26 -7.10 -3.57
CA PRO A 55 28.41 -7.24 -2.12
C PRO A 55 27.09 -7.03 -1.37
N ASN A 56 26.26 -6.08 -1.81
CA ASN A 56 25.07 -5.68 -1.06
C ASN A 56 23.84 -6.56 -1.34
N PHE A 57 23.75 -7.21 -2.51
CA PHE A 57 22.57 -7.97 -2.90
C PHE A 57 22.84 -9.41 -3.32
N LEU A 58 23.92 -9.69 -4.07
CA LEU A 58 24.22 -11.07 -4.50
C LEU A 58 24.74 -11.90 -3.32
N LEU A 59 25.77 -11.40 -2.61
CA LEU A 59 26.37 -12.09 -1.48
C LEU A 59 25.44 -12.16 -0.26
N THR A 60 24.52 -11.19 -0.13
CA THR A 60 23.49 -11.18 0.93
C THR A 60 22.26 -12.01 0.58
N LYS A 61 22.29 -12.76 -0.53
CA LYS A 61 21.18 -13.62 -1.03
C LYS A 61 19.87 -12.87 -1.32
N LYS A 62 19.93 -11.56 -1.56
CA LYS A 62 18.78 -10.71 -1.95
C LYS A 62 18.59 -10.72 -3.46
N TYR A 63 18.33 -11.89 -4.04
CA TYR A 63 18.35 -12.09 -5.49
C TYR A 63 17.33 -11.26 -6.28
N THR A 64 16.14 -11.01 -5.72
CA THR A 64 15.09 -10.21 -6.38
C THR A 64 15.53 -8.76 -6.58
N LYS A 65 16.06 -8.14 -5.52
CA LYS A 65 16.60 -6.78 -5.57
C LYS A 65 17.87 -6.71 -6.41
N PHE A 66 18.74 -7.72 -6.33
CA PHE A 66 19.90 -7.83 -7.20
C PHE A 66 19.50 -7.81 -8.68
N GLY A 67 18.60 -8.71 -9.10
CA GLY A 67 18.15 -8.80 -10.48
C GLY A 67 17.50 -7.51 -10.98
N LEU A 68 16.63 -6.90 -10.17
CA LEU A 68 15.99 -5.63 -10.52
C LEU A 68 17.00 -4.49 -10.70
N TYR A 69 17.92 -4.32 -9.75
CA TYR A 69 18.92 -3.25 -9.86
C TYR A 69 19.95 -3.51 -10.94
N THR A 70 20.34 -4.76 -11.19
CA THR A 70 21.18 -5.11 -12.35
C THR A 70 20.48 -4.71 -13.65
N LEU A 71 19.19 -5.04 -13.79
CA LEU A 71 18.40 -4.65 -14.96
C LEU A 71 18.38 -3.12 -15.13
N TYR A 72 18.17 -2.37 -14.04
CA TYR A 72 18.25 -0.90 -14.09
C TYR A 72 19.64 -0.40 -14.50
N THR A 73 20.71 -0.97 -13.96
CA THR A 73 22.09 -0.59 -14.32
C THR A 73 22.34 -0.83 -15.81
N VAL A 74 21.89 -1.97 -16.37
CA VAL A 74 22.02 -2.26 -17.81
C VAL A 74 21.24 -1.25 -18.66
N ILE A 75 19.97 -0.97 -18.32
CA ILE A 75 19.14 -0.02 -19.08
C ILE A 75 19.78 1.37 -19.06
N VAL A 76 20.18 1.86 -17.88
CA VAL A 76 20.77 3.20 -17.73
C VAL A 76 22.11 3.28 -18.44
N SER A 77 22.96 2.25 -18.33
CA SER A 77 24.27 2.24 -19.00
C SER A 77 24.16 2.22 -20.52
N LEU A 78 23.21 1.46 -21.07
CA LEU A 78 22.97 1.42 -22.51
C LEU A 78 22.50 2.78 -23.03
N ASN A 79 21.63 3.47 -22.30
CA ASN A 79 21.19 4.82 -22.68
C ASN A 79 22.34 5.84 -22.61
N LEU A 80 23.14 5.81 -21.54
CA LEU A 80 24.32 6.67 -21.41
C LEU A 80 25.37 6.38 -22.50
N GLN A 81 25.58 5.10 -22.84
CA GLN A 81 26.48 4.71 -23.92
C GLN A 81 25.97 5.21 -25.27
N MET A 82 24.66 5.12 -25.55
CA MET A 82 24.07 5.67 -26.77
C MET A 82 24.25 7.19 -26.86
N LEU A 83 24.06 7.91 -25.75
CA LEU A 83 24.31 9.35 -25.70
C LEU A 83 25.76 9.69 -26.02
N ILE A 84 26.71 8.98 -25.41
CA ILE A 84 28.15 9.17 -25.65
C ILE A 84 28.50 8.86 -27.11
N VAL A 85 27.97 7.78 -27.68
CA VAL A 85 28.23 7.43 -29.09
C VAL A 85 27.73 8.54 -30.01
N VAL A 86 26.53 9.07 -29.77
CA VAL A 86 25.98 10.17 -30.57
C VAL A 86 26.81 11.44 -30.43
N THR A 87 27.20 11.82 -29.20
CA THR A 87 28.04 13.00 -28.95
C THR A 87 29.44 12.84 -29.53
N ALA A 88 30.08 11.68 -29.36
CA ALA A 88 31.40 11.40 -29.90
C ALA A 88 31.38 11.39 -31.43
N PHE A 89 30.36 10.80 -32.06
CA PHE A 89 30.18 10.85 -33.51
C PHE A 89 29.97 12.28 -33.99
N ALA A 90 29.12 13.07 -33.31
CA ALA A 90 28.88 14.46 -33.63
C ALA A 90 30.15 15.33 -33.59
N VAL A 91 30.98 15.14 -32.57
CA VAL A 91 32.24 15.87 -32.38
C VAL A 91 33.33 15.40 -33.36
N LEU A 92 33.48 14.09 -33.56
CA LEU A 92 34.55 13.52 -34.40
C LEU A 92 34.25 13.60 -35.91
N ALA A 93 32.97 13.58 -36.32
CA ALA A 93 32.58 13.61 -37.73
C ALA A 93 32.32 15.02 -38.27
N ASN A 94 32.59 16.07 -37.49
CA ASN A 94 32.45 17.47 -37.89
C ASN A 94 31.05 17.79 -38.50
N TYR A 95 29.98 17.20 -37.94
CA TYR A 95 28.58 17.47 -38.29
C TYR A 95 28.24 17.55 -39.80
N LYS A 96 28.57 16.53 -40.61
CA LYS A 96 27.93 16.40 -41.93
C LYS A 96 26.49 15.85 -41.80
N PHE A 97 25.57 16.73 -41.40
CA PHE A 97 24.12 16.50 -41.16
C PHE A 97 23.35 15.82 -42.31
N ALA A 98 23.87 15.84 -43.53
CA ALA A 98 23.17 15.38 -44.74
C ALA A 98 22.96 13.85 -44.85
N GLN A 99 23.49 13.04 -43.92
CA GLN A 99 23.47 11.57 -44.00
C GLN A 99 22.81 10.86 -42.80
N MET A 100 22.03 11.56 -41.96
CA MET A 100 21.23 10.90 -40.91
C MET A 100 20.01 10.15 -41.47
N ILE A 101 19.55 9.12 -40.74
CA ILE A 101 18.32 8.37 -41.05
C ILE A 101 17.14 9.37 -41.08
N PRO A 102 16.40 9.51 -42.20
CA PRO A 102 15.39 10.56 -42.37
C PRO A 102 14.28 10.58 -41.31
N GLY A 103 14.03 9.47 -40.62
CA GLY A 103 13.05 9.37 -39.53
C GLY A 103 13.54 9.91 -38.18
N ALA A 104 14.86 9.89 -37.93
CA ALA A 104 15.44 10.36 -36.66
C ALA A 104 15.55 11.89 -36.61
N THR A 105 15.49 12.57 -37.76
CA THR A 105 15.45 14.03 -37.85
C THR A 105 14.03 14.59 -37.73
N ASN A 106 13.00 13.76 -37.94
CA ASN A 106 11.60 14.15 -37.81
C ASN A 106 11.16 14.05 -36.35
N ILE A 107 11.55 15.07 -35.58
CA ILE A 107 11.26 15.22 -34.16
C ILE A 107 9.78 14.96 -33.84
N SER A 108 8.88 15.40 -34.73
CA SER A 108 7.43 15.19 -34.60
C SER A 108 7.03 13.71 -34.63
N GLY A 109 7.65 12.89 -35.49
CA GLY A 109 7.37 11.44 -35.58
C GLY A 109 7.88 10.66 -34.37
N LEU A 110 9.05 11.05 -33.85
CA LEU A 110 9.59 10.50 -32.60
C LEU A 110 8.73 10.87 -31.39
N ALA A 111 8.25 12.11 -31.33
CA ALA A 111 7.33 12.56 -30.29
C ALA A 111 6.02 11.76 -30.32
N ILE A 112 5.41 11.57 -31.50
CA ILE A 112 4.18 10.77 -31.63
C ILE A 112 4.39 9.34 -31.12
N THR A 113 5.50 8.71 -31.50
CA THR A 113 5.82 7.34 -31.08
C THR A 113 6.01 7.24 -29.56
N LEU A 114 6.70 8.22 -28.96
CA LEU A 114 6.89 8.31 -27.52
C LEU A 114 5.56 8.50 -26.78
N TYR A 115 4.74 9.45 -27.22
CA TYR A 115 3.46 9.75 -26.57
C TYR A 115 2.44 8.62 -26.73
N PHE A 116 2.49 7.87 -27.82
CA PHE A 116 1.69 6.66 -27.98
C PHE A 116 1.99 5.62 -26.88
N ILE A 117 3.28 5.39 -26.57
CA ILE A 117 3.70 4.47 -25.50
C ILE A 117 3.23 4.98 -24.12
N VAL A 118 3.33 6.29 -23.88
CA VAL A 118 2.86 6.90 -22.62
C VAL A 118 1.35 6.75 -22.46
N LEU A 119 0.60 6.97 -23.53
CA LEU A 119 -0.86 6.89 -23.54
C LEU A 119 -1.34 5.44 -23.33
N LEU A 120 -0.64 4.47 -23.91
CA LEU A 120 -0.92 3.05 -23.70
C LEU A 120 -0.71 2.65 -22.22
N LYS A 121 0.33 3.16 -21.57
CA LYS A 121 0.55 2.96 -20.12
C LYS A 121 -0.55 3.62 -19.27
N ALA A 122 -0.99 4.82 -19.64
CA ALA A 122 -2.09 5.51 -18.97
C ALA A 122 -3.40 4.71 -19.11
N PHE A 123 -3.67 4.14 -20.29
CA PHE A 123 -4.83 3.30 -20.54
C PHE A 123 -4.85 2.06 -19.63
N VAL A 124 -3.72 1.36 -19.50
CA VAL A 124 -3.61 0.21 -18.58
C VAL A 124 -3.84 0.62 -17.12
N LEU A 125 -3.34 1.79 -16.72
CA LEU A 125 -3.55 2.30 -15.36
C LEU A 125 -5.03 2.62 -15.09
N ILE A 126 -5.73 3.18 -16.07
CA ILE A 126 -7.18 3.44 -15.99
C ILE A 126 -7.96 2.14 -15.89
N LEU A 127 -7.64 1.12 -16.71
CA LEU A 127 -8.28 -0.19 -16.60
C LEU A 127 -8.11 -0.78 -15.19
N LYS A 128 -6.89 -0.70 -14.61
CA LYS A 128 -6.64 -1.14 -13.25
C LYS A 128 -7.45 -0.33 -12.22
N SER A 129 -7.58 0.98 -12.42
CA SER A 129 -8.41 1.86 -11.59
C SER A 129 -9.89 1.48 -11.63
N SER A 130 -10.41 1.00 -12.76
CA SER A 130 -11.79 0.55 -12.87
C SER A 130 -12.05 -0.67 -11.97
N PHE A 131 -11.11 -1.62 -11.90
CA PHE A 131 -11.23 -2.78 -11.02
C PHE A 131 -11.06 -2.46 -9.53
N SER A 132 -10.24 -1.47 -9.17
CA SER A 132 -10.08 -1.04 -7.76
C SER A 132 -11.29 -0.26 -7.20
N THR A 133 -12.17 0.23 -8.06
CA THR A 133 -13.41 0.90 -7.63
C THR A 133 -14.41 -0.11 -7.05
N GLU A 134 -14.47 -1.33 -7.59
CA GLU A 134 -15.39 -2.37 -7.10
C GLU A 134 -15.06 -2.81 -5.67
N GLU A 135 -13.79 -2.99 -5.35
CA GLU A 135 -13.32 -3.34 -4.00
C GLU A 135 -13.59 -2.20 -2.99
N LYS A 136 -13.52 -0.95 -3.44
CA LYS A 136 -13.80 0.23 -2.61
C LYS A 136 -15.29 0.45 -2.39
N VAL A 137 -16.14 0.11 -3.35
CA VAL A 137 -17.61 0.17 -3.20
C VAL A 137 -18.08 -0.88 -2.19
N GLN A 138 -17.59 -2.12 -2.26
CA GLN A 138 -17.94 -3.17 -1.29
C GLN A 138 -17.57 -2.81 0.15
N THR A 139 -16.37 -2.24 0.36
CA THR A 139 -15.94 -1.80 1.70
C THR A 139 -16.69 -0.56 2.21
N LEU A 140 -17.21 0.28 1.32
CA LEU A 140 -18.07 1.41 1.67
C LEU A 140 -19.50 0.97 1.98
N GLU A 141 -20.04 -0.01 1.26
CA GLU A 141 -21.33 -0.64 1.53
C GLU A 141 -21.32 -1.34 2.90
N GLU A 142 -20.27 -2.09 3.24
CA GLU A 142 -20.11 -2.66 4.58
C GLU A 142 -20.02 -1.57 5.67
N LYS A 143 -19.30 -0.47 5.40
CA LYS A 143 -19.23 0.66 6.33
C LYS A 143 -20.58 1.37 6.47
N GLN A 144 -21.34 1.55 5.40
CA GLN A 144 -22.69 2.12 5.46
C GLN A 144 -23.67 1.20 6.18
N LYS A 145 -23.62 -0.11 5.91
CA LYS A 145 -24.40 -1.12 6.64
C LYS A 145 -24.11 -1.08 8.14
N ASN A 146 -22.83 -0.99 8.52
CA ASN A 146 -22.43 -0.87 9.92
C ASN A 146 -22.75 0.51 10.53
N MET A 147 -22.85 1.57 9.72
CA MET A 147 -23.27 2.90 10.17
C MET A 147 -24.79 2.97 10.38
N ALA A 148 -25.58 2.30 9.53
CA ALA A 148 -27.03 2.17 9.67
C ALA A 148 -27.43 1.37 10.92
N LYS A 149 -26.63 0.38 11.32
CA LYS A 149 -26.88 -0.47 12.49
C LYS A 149 -26.49 0.16 13.84
N GLY A 150 -25.88 1.35 13.83
CA GLY A 150 -25.52 2.09 15.04
C GLY A 150 -24.39 1.44 15.87
N TYR A 151 -23.75 2.24 16.72
CA TYR A 151 -22.71 1.74 17.62
C TYR A 151 -22.71 2.50 18.96
N LEU A 152 -22.33 1.81 20.03
CA LEU A 152 -22.07 2.38 21.34
C LEU A 152 -20.56 2.58 21.52
N LEU A 153 -20.13 3.78 21.89
CA LEU A 153 -18.74 4.10 22.23
C LEU A 153 -18.59 4.22 23.75
N VAL A 154 -17.77 3.35 24.34
CA VAL A 154 -17.49 3.34 25.79
C VAL A 154 -15.99 3.36 26.07
N ARG A 155 -15.60 3.84 27.24
CA ARG A 155 -14.20 3.84 27.67
C ARG A 155 -13.91 2.65 28.60
N ALA A 156 -13.19 1.66 28.10
CA ALA A 156 -12.73 0.49 28.84
C ALA A 156 -11.19 0.40 28.78
N ASP A 157 -10.53 0.08 29.90
CA ASP A 157 -9.06 -0.09 29.98
C ASP A 157 -8.23 1.03 29.34
N ARG A 158 -8.63 2.28 29.62
CA ARG A 158 -8.02 3.51 29.07
C ARG A 158 -8.11 3.65 27.55
N LYS A 159 -8.90 2.81 26.86
CA LYS A 159 -9.17 2.87 25.43
C LYS A 159 -10.64 3.19 25.18
N ASN A 160 -10.93 3.85 24.05
CA ASN A 160 -12.30 3.97 23.56
C ASN A 160 -12.60 2.71 22.74
N VAL A 161 -13.61 1.96 23.16
CA VAL A 161 -14.05 0.72 22.51
C VAL A 161 -15.37 0.99 21.81
N LYS A 162 -15.42 0.65 20.52
CA LYS A 162 -16.61 0.74 19.68
C LYS A 162 -17.31 -0.63 19.69
N ILE A 163 -18.59 -0.65 20.02
CA ILE A 163 -19.42 -1.85 20.11
C ILE A 163 -20.61 -1.67 19.15
N LEU A 164 -20.86 -2.61 18.25
CA LEU A 164 -22.06 -2.55 17.40
C LEU A 164 -23.29 -2.83 18.26
N LEU A 165 -24.35 -2.06 18.06
CA LEU A 165 -25.58 -2.21 18.85
C LEU A 165 -26.22 -3.60 18.66
N GLU A 166 -26.14 -4.16 17.45
CA GLU A 166 -26.69 -5.48 17.14
C GLU A 166 -26.03 -6.64 17.89
N ASP A 167 -24.80 -6.44 18.38
CA ASP A 167 -24.07 -7.48 19.10
C ASP A 167 -24.37 -7.47 20.61
N ILE A 168 -24.92 -6.36 21.13
CA ILE A 168 -25.23 -6.20 22.55
C ILE A 168 -26.50 -6.99 22.89
N LEU A 169 -26.38 -7.90 23.86
CA LEU A 169 -27.47 -8.72 24.38
C LEU A 169 -28.23 -7.98 25.49
N TYR A 170 -27.49 -7.59 26.53
CA TYR A 170 -28.02 -6.83 27.66
C TYR A 170 -26.89 -6.11 28.40
N ILE A 171 -27.27 -5.20 29.30
CA ILE A 171 -26.37 -4.34 30.05
C ILE A 171 -26.75 -4.39 31.52
N GLU A 172 -25.75 -4.62 32.37
CA GLU A 172 -25.89 -4.74 33.82
C GLU A 172 -25.13 -3.62 34.54
N SER A 173 -25.76 -3.00 35.54
CA SER A 173 -25.13 -2.04 36.43
C SER A 173 -24.42 -2.74 37.59
N LEU A 174 -23.14 -2.41 37.79
CA LEU A 174 -22.26 -2.91 38.84
C LEU A 174 -21.73 -1.75 39.71
N SER A 175 -22.54 -1.25 40.64
CA SER A 175 -22.22 -0.09 41.49
C SER A 175 -21.77 1.12 40.65
N ASP A 176 -20.46 1.39 40.57
CA ASP A 176 -19.87 2.51 39.81
C ASP A 176 -19.51 2.16 38.35
N TYR A 177 -19.76 0.91 37.95
CA TYR A 177 -19.44 0.38 36.63
C TYR A 177 -20.69 -0.13 35.93
N VAL A 178 -20.58 -0.30 34.62
CA VAL A 178 -21.56 -0.98 33.78
C VAL A 178 -20.86 -2.08 33.01
N LYS A 179 -21.43 -3.28 33.04
CA LYS A 179 -21.00 -4.43 32.27
C LYS A 179 -21.94 -4.62 31.08
N ILE A 180 -21.38 -4.61 29.88
CA ILE A 180 -22.09 -4.79 28.61
C ILE A 180 -21.82 -6.21 28.14
N PHE A 181 -22.89 -6.99 27.96
CA PHE A 181 -22.82 -8.36 27.46
C PHE A 181 -23.02 -8.38 25.95
N ILE A 182 -22.06 -8.98 25.25
CA ILE A 182 -22.00 -9.05 23.79
C ILE A 182 -22.14 -10.51 23.38
N SER A 183 -22.67 -10.74 22.18
CA SER A 183 -22.69 -12.04 21.52
C SER A 183 -21.30 -12.71 21.58
N GLU A 184 -21.26 -14.05 21.62
CA GLU A 184 -20.04 -14.86 21.78
C GLU A 184 -19.33 -14.75 23.16
N LYS A 185 -20.09 -14.44 24.23
CA LYS A 185 -19.63 -14.43 25.64
C LYS A 185 -18.52 -13.41 25.95
N GLN A 186 -18.38 -12.37 25.15
CA GLN A 186 -17.51 -11.25 25.47
C GLN A 186 -18.24 -10.24 26.36
N THR A 187 -17.56 -9.70 27.37
CA THR A 187 -18.11 -8.64 28.23
C THR A 187 -17.17 -7.45 28.29
N ILE A 188 -17.73 -6.25 28.20
CA ILE A 188 -16.98 -5.00 28.32
C ILE A 188 -17.44 -4.27 29.58
N ILE A 189 -16.48 -3.85 30.41
CA ILE A 189 -16.74 -3.10 31.64
C ILE A 189 -16.32 -1.65 31.43
N THR A 190 -17.23 -0.72 31.66
CA THR A 190 -17.00 0.73 31.56
C THR A 190 -17.35 1.42 32.87
N LYS A 191 -16.64 2.51 33.20
CA LYS A 191 -16.90 3.33 34.39
C LYS A 191 -17.89 4.45 34.05
N GLU A 192 -19.14 4.07 33.83
CA GLU A 192 -20.25 4.98 33.52
C GLU A 192 -21.50 4.56 34.30
N LYS A 193 -22.43 5.50 34.53
CA LYS A 193 -23.73 5.17 35.11
C LYS A 193 -24.62 4.53 34.05
N ILE A 194 -25.43 3.55 34.44
CA ILE A 194 -26.37 2.89 33.52
C ILE A 194 -27.34 3.87 32.84
N SER A 195 -27.75 4.94 33.54
CA SER A 195 -28.60 6.01 32.96
C SER A 195 -27.90 6.82 31.87
N ALA A 196 -26.57 6.98 31.96
CA ALA A 196 -25.79 7.65 30.92
C ALA A 196 -25.62 6.76 29.69
N ILE A 197 -25.52 5.44 29.90
CA ILE A 197 -25.51 4.45 28.82
C ILE A 197 -26.89 4.38 28.15
N GLU A 198 -27.98 4.37 28.92
CA GLU A 198 -29.36 4.39 28.42
C GLU A 198 -29.59 5.54 27.43
N GLN A 199 -29.11 6.74 27.74
CA GLN A 199 -29.23 7.92 26.87
C GLN A 199 -28.43 7.81 25.56
N LYS A 200 -27.41 6.95 25.51
CA LYS A 200 -26.58 6.71 24.32
C LYS A 200 -27.14 5.62 23.42
N LEU A 201 -28.14 4.87 23.88
CA LEU A 201 -28.75 3.77 23.15
C LEU A 201 -30.01 4.25 22.43
N SER A 202 -30.18 3.81 21.19
CA SER A 202 -31.41 3.96 20.42
C SER A 202 -32.30 2.71 20.55
N SER A 203 -33.48 2.69 19.92
CA SER A 203 -34.21 1.42 19.71
C SER A 203 -33.26 0.35 19.15
N PRO A 204 -33.35 -0.93 19.57
CA PRO A 204 -34.39 -1.61 20.37
C PRO A 204 -34.07 -1.75 21.88
N PHE A 205 -33.24 -0.88 22.48
CA PHE A 205 -32.86 -1.05 23.90
C PHE A 205 -33.96 -0.55 24.86
N THR A 206 -34.30 -1.38 25.84
CA THR A 206 -35.33 -1.09 26.84
C THR A 206 -34.81 -1.36 28.24
N ARG A 207 -35.03 -0.42 29.16
CA ARG A 207 -34.72 -0.62 30.57
C ARG A 207 -35.83 -1.42 31.26
N VAL A 208 -35.46 -2.52 31.90
CA VAL A 208 -36.40 -3.47 32.53
C VAL A 208 -36.24 -3.56 34.05
N HIS A 209 -35.11 -3.05 34.56
CA HIS A 209 -34.80 -2.98 35.97
C HIS A 209 -33.94 -1.75 36.27
N ARG A 210 -33.84 -1.36 37.55
CA ARG A 210 -32.91 -0.29 37.95
C ARG A 210 -31.45 -0.60 37.58
N SER A 211 -31.12 -1.89 37.44
CA SER A 211 -29.77 -2.38 37.12
C SER A 211 -29.65 -3.02 35.73
N PHE A 212 -30.72 -3.14 34.94
CA PHE A 212 -30.68 -3.86 33.67
C PHE A 212 -31.36 -3.12 32.52
N ILE A 213 -30.66 -3.09 31.38
CA ILE A 213 -31.18 -2.69 30.07
C ILE A 213 -31.02 -3.90 29.14
N VAL A 214 -32.05 -4.24 28.40
CA VAL A 214 -32.06 -5.38 27.46
C VAL A 214 -32.19 -4.88 26.03
N ASN A 215 -31.63 -5.64 25.09
CA ASN A 215 -31.92 -5.50 23.68
C ASN A 215 -33.19 -6.28 23.35
N ALA A 216 -34.28 -5.60 22.97
CA ALA A 216 -35.56 -6.26 22.71
C ALA A 216 -35.49 -7.26 21.54
N ASP A 217 -34.63 -7.01 20.55
CA ASP A 217 -34.45 -7.91 19.38
C ASP A 217 -33.71 -9.21 19.75
N LYS A 218 -33.14 -9.29 20.95
CA LYS A 218 -32.37 -10.46 21.44
C LYS A 218 -33.09 -11.22 22.54
N ILE A 219 -34.35 -10.91 22.82
CA ILE A 219 -35.17 -11.62 23.81
C ILE A 219 -35.57 -12.97 23.26
N ASP A 220 -35.17 -14.04 23.94
CA ASP A 220 -35.57 -15.41 23.60
C ASP A 220 -36.98 -15.71 24.13
N SER A 221 -37.23 -15.35 25.39
CA SER A 221 -38.52 -15.50 26.05
C SER A 221 -38.69 -14.46 27.16
N PHE A 222 -39.91 -14.14 27.58
CA PHE A 222 -40.14 -13.25 28.72
C PHE A 222 -41.41 -13.58 29.49
N THR A 223 -41.42 -13.24 30.77
CA THR A 223 -42.57 -13.32 31.66
C THR A 223 -42.88 -11.93 32.24
N SER A 224 -43.88 -11.84 33.12
CA SER A 224 -44.15 -10.58 33.83
C SER A 224 -43.08 -10.22 34.88
N GLU A 225 -42.15 -11.13 35.16
CA GLU A 225 -41.16 -11.01 36.24
C GLU A 225 -39.72 -11.11 35.77
N SER A 226 -39.47 -11.68 34.59
CA SER A 226 -38.13 -11.85 34.05
C SER A 226 -38.09 -11.89 32.51
N VAL A 227 -36.91 -11.67 31.93
CA VAL A 227 -36.61 -11.74 30.49
C VAL A 227 -35.43 -12.68 30.29
N GLU A 228 -35.57 -13.67 29.40
CA GLU A 228 -34.52 -14.61 29.07
C GLU A 228 -33.78 -14.17 27.79
N ILE A 229 -32.45 -14.08 27.89
CA ILE A 229 -31.55 -13.72 26.78
C ILE A 229 -30.31 -14.61 26.83
N ASN A 230 -30.09 -15.44 25.80
CA ASN A 230 -28.93 -16.31 25.64
C ASN A 230 -28.67 -17.18 26.89
N GLY A 231 -29.76 -17.72 27.48
CA GLY A 231 -29.73 -18.53 28.70
C GLY A 231 -29.52 -17.75 30.01
N SER A 232 -29.47 -16.42 29.97
CA SER A 232 -29.46 -15.57 31.16
C SER A 232 -30.87 -15.09 31.51
N ASP A 233 -31.30 -15.27 32.75
CA ASP A 233 -32.59 -14.79 33.26
C ASP A 233 -32.44 -13.42 33.94
N ILE A 234 -33.07 -12.39 33.36
CA ILE A 234 -32.92 -10.98 33.75
C ILE A 234 -34.19 -10.51 34.47
N PRO A 235 -34.11 -10.09 35.75
CA PRO A 235 -35.30 -9.72 36.52
C PRO A 235 -35.92 -8.40 36.06
N VAL A 236 -37.25 -8.31 36.14
CA VAL A 236 -38.04 -7.14 35.78
C VAL A 236 -38.66 -6.53 37.04
N SER A 237 -38.43 -5.24 37.29
CA SER A 237 -39.11 -4.58 38.42
C SER A 237 -40.52 -4.11 38.05
N ARG A 238 -41.39 -4.05 39.06
CA ARG A 238 -42.81 -3.66 38.92
C ARG A 238 -43.01 -2.37 38.11
N SER A 239 -42.12 -1.39 38.29
CA SER A 239 -42.17 -0.10 37.60
C SER A 239 -41.93 -0.16 36.09
N TYR A 240 -41.33 -1.24 35.57
CA TYR A 240 -41.00 -1.38 34.14
C TYR A 240 -41.84 -2.46 33.44
N LYS A 241 -42.78 -3.10 34.15
CA LYS A 241 -43.65 -4.14 33.57
C LYS A 241 -44.49 -3.64 32.40
N SER A 242 -44.99 -2.41 32.47
CA SER A 242 -45.79 -1.80 31.40
C SER A 242 -44.98 -1.61 30.11
N VAL A 243 -43.69 -1.27 30.24
CA VAL A 243 -42.77 -1.05 29.10
C VAL A 243 -42.46 -2.38 28.39
N LEU A 244 -42.33 -3.47 29.14
CA LEU A 244 -42.19 -4.79 28.52
C LEU A 244 -43.46 -5.28 27.83
N LEU A 245 -44.64 -5.01 28.41
CA LEU A 245 -45.90 -5.42 27.80
C LEU A 245 -46.14 -4.73 26.45
N SER A 246 -45.68 -3.48 26.28
CA SER A 246 -45.76 -2.79 24.98
C SER A 246 -44.88 -3.43 23.88
N LEU A 247 -43.90 -4.26 24.22
CA LEU A 247 -43.13 -5.01 23.23
C LEU A 247 -43.94 -6.17 22.61
N LYS A 248 -45.07 -6.56 23.22
CA LYS A 248 -45.93 -7.65 22.75
C LYS A 248 -46.88 -7.24 21.61
N GLU A 249 -47.04 -5.93 21.38
CA GLU A 249 -48.03 -5.35 20.45
C GLU A 249 -47.41 -4.85 19.13
N GLN A 250 -46.12 -5.12 18.90
CA GLN A 250 -45.39 -4.87 17.65
C GLN A 250 -44.99 -6.19 16.99
#